data_AF-A0A0F8ALF5-F1
#
_entry.id   AF-A0A0F8ALF5-F1
#
_cell.length_a   1.000
_cell.length_b   1.000
_cell.length_c   1.000
_cell.angle_alpha   90.00
_cell.angle_beta   90.00
_cell.angle_gamma   90.00
#
_symmetry.space_group_name_H-M   'P 1'
#
loop_
_entity.id
_entity.type
_entity.pdbx_description
1 polymer ?
#
loop_
_entity_poly.entity_id
_entity_poly.type
_entity_poly.pdbx_seq_one_letter_code
_entity_poly.pdbx_strand_id
1 'polypeptide(L)'
;MEAQSSDVTVTSAKRKCSAVTGSARKIKDNAADWHNLLLRWEHLNETGFNVARNIVNIRQTHSQSDQLLLVDESPSSAPSRQTGGANELQDECCKLQDIVDKMVVVVMKMERLMTSQQGVQDLEEFQFGHEGRRSPLFHSWNTKHFEAASRVLLESFSQELKLRQSILQQLAHTVNSDLCMVYLSCWLHQPFTPPQTRLTLEALLLETGHRPL
;
A
#
# COMPACT_ATOMS: atom_id res chain seq x y z
N MET A 1 45.95 48.45 -5.27
CA MET A 1 46.71 47.27 -4.81
C MET A 1 46.13 46.86 -3.48
N GLU A 2 45.61 45.67 -3.22
CA GLU A 2 45.14 44.53 -4.00
C GLU A 2 44.26 43.76 -3.00
N ALA A 3 43.13 43.23 -3.45
CA ALA A 3 42.22 42.45 -2.62
C ALA A 3 42.84 41.08 -2.29
N GLN A 4 42.60 40.57 -1.08
CA GLN A 4 42.63 39.13 -0.83
C GLN A 4 41.39 38.70 -0.05
N SER A 5 40.42 38.28 -0.86
CA SER A 5 39.27 37.47 -0.49
C SER A 5 39.76 36.09 -0.07
N SER A 6 39.62 35.73 1.21
CA SER A 6 39.80 34.37 1.70
C SER A 6 38.55 33.55 1.35
N ASP A 7 38.67 32.80 0.26
CA ASP A 7 37.73 31.80 -0.22
C ASP A 7 37.56 30.68 0.82
N VAL A 8 36.43 30.68 1.52
CA VAL A 8 36.00 29.56 2.36
C VAL A 8 35.41 28.50 1.43
N THR A 9 36.28 27.62 0.96
CA THR A 9 35.88 26.43 0.22
C THR A 9 35.17 25.48 1.18
N VAL A 10 33.83 25.57 1.22
CA VAL A 10 32.95 24.57 1.80
C VAL A 10 33.17 23.28 1.02
N THR A 11 34.08 22.45 1.54
CA THR A 11 34.31 21.11 1.04
C THR A 11 33.09 20.28 1.41
N SER A 12 32.18 20.15 0.44
CA SER A 12 31.11 19.14 0.45
C SER A 12 31.75 17.78 0.69
N ALA A 13 31.67 17.32 1.94
CA ALA A 13 32.07 16.00 2.34
C ALA A 13 31.14 15.01 1.62
N LYS A 14 31.55 14.54 0.44
CA LYS A 14 31.06 13.28 -0.13
C LYS A 14 31.29 12.21 0.92
N ARG A 15 30.26 11.93 1.73
CA ARG A 15 30.28 10.87 2.74
C ARG A 15 30.53 9.57 2.00
N LYS A 16 31.77 9.07 2.09
CA LYS A 16 32.13 7.73 1.64
C LYS A 16 31.17 6.77 2.32
N CYS A 17 30.40 6.03 1.52
CA CYS A 17 29.52 4.98 2.00
C CYS A 17 30.41 3.91 2.65
N SER A 18 30.61 4.00 3.96
CA SER A 18 31.19 2.91 4.74
C SER A 18 30.30 1.71 4.53
N ALA A 19 30.85 0.56 4.13
CA ALA A 19 30.08 -0.65 3.92
C ALA A 19 29.25 -0.93 5.17
N VAL A 20 27.93 -0.74 5.06
CA VAL A 20 27.01 -0.91 6.19
C VAL A 20 26.99 -2.42 6.52
N THR A 21 27.18 -2.77 7.78
CA THR A 21 27.14 -4.16 8.27
C THR A 21 26.23 -4.26 9.50
N GLY A 22 25.80 -5.49 9.84
CA GLY A 22 24.93 -5.74 10.98
C GLY A 22 23.55 -5.05 10.89
N SER A 23 23.06 -4.55 12.03
CA SER A 23 21.74 -3.92 12.19
C SER A 23 21.46 -2.82 11.17
N ALA A 24 22.45 -1.96 10.90
CA ALA A 24 22.29 -0.87 9.95
C ALA A 24 22.08 -1.39 8.52
N ARG A 25 22.76 -2.46 8.10
CA ARG A 25 22.52 -3.02 6.76
C ARG A 25 21.12 -3.58 6.68
N LYS A 26 20.71 -4.33 7.70
CA LYS A 26 19.39 -4.94 7.73
C LYS A 26 18.26 -3.91 7.70
N ILE A 27 18.38 -2.81 8.45
CA ILE A 27 17.41 -1.71 8.41
C ILE A 27 17.38 -1.03 7.03
N LYS A 28 18.56 -0.84 6.41
CA LYS A 28 18.63 -0.29 5.05
C LYS A 28 17.93 -1.20 4.03
N ASP A 29 18.14 -2.51 4.09
CA ASP A 29 17.47 -3.45 3.20
C ASP A 29 15.95 -3.47 3.44
N ASN A 30 15.52 -3.49 4.71
CA ASN A 30 14.09 -3.40 5.07
C ASN A 30 13.45 -2.12 4.52
N ALA A 31 14.17 -0.99 4.49
CA ALA A 31 13.68 0.27 3.92
C ALA A 31 13.42 0.19 2.42
N ALA A 32 14.33 -0.43 1.67
CA ALA A 32 14.13 -0.68 0.25
C ALA A 32 12.93 -1.62 0.02
N ASP A 33 12.79 -2.66 0.85
CA ASP A 33 11.67 -3.59 0.77
C ASP A 33 10.32 -2.91 1.06
N TRP A 34 10.25 -2.02 2.05
CA TRP A 34 9.05 -1.21 2.30
C TRP A 34 8.64 -0.40 1.06
N HIS A 35 9.60 0.25 0.39
CA HIS A 35 9.32 0.99 -0.83
C HIS A 35 8.82 0.07 -1.96
N ASN A 36 9.47 -1.06 -2.17
CA ASN A 36 9.06 -2.04 -3.19
C ASN A 36 7.66 -2.61 -2.91
N LEU A 37 7.31 -2.84 -1.66
CA LEU A 37 5.98 -3.30 -1.26
C LEU A 37 4.93 -2.21 -1.47
N LEU A 38 5.24 -0.94 -1.18
CA LEU A 38 4.33 0.17 -1.49
C LEU A 38 4.05 0.27 -2.99
N LEU A 39 5.07 0.21 -3.84
CA LEU A 39 4.88 0.27 -5.30
C LEU A 39 3.98 -0.87 -5.80
N ARG A 40 4.16 -2.08 -5.26
CA ARG A 40 3.29 -3.23 -5.57
C ARG A 40 1.87 -3.01 -5.08
N TRP A 41 1.69 -2.47 -3.88
CA TRP A 41 0.38 -2.13 -3.34
C TRP A 41 -0.37 -1.14 -4.24
N GLU A 42 0.27 -0.04 -4.63
CA GLU A 42 -0.33 1.00 -5.48
C GLU A 42 -0.76 0.44 -6.84
N HIS A 43 0.06 -0.40 -7.46
CA HIS A 43 -0.28 -1.06 -8.71
C HIS A 43 -1.49 -2.00 -8.58
N LEU A 44 -1.53 -2.81 -7.51
CA LEU A 44 -2.68 -3.66 -7.21
C LEU A 44 -3.93 -2.83 -6.91
N ASN A 45 -3.79 -1.70 -6.22
CA ASN A 45 -4.89 -0.79 -5.90
C ASN A 45 -5.53 -0.22 -7.17
N GLU A 46 -4.72 0.31 -8.09
CA GLU A 46 -5.20 0.83 -9.38
C GLU A 46 -5.87 -0.27 -10.22
N THR A 47 -5.23 -1.43 -10.33
CA THR A 47 -5.79 -2.57 -11.09
C THR A 47 -7.11 -3.02 -10.49
N GLY A 48 -7.17 -3.15 -9.16
CA GLY A 48 -8.38 -3.57 -8.44
C GLY A 48 -9.50 -2.54 -8.53
N PHE A 49 -9.18 -1.25 -8.61
CA PHE A 49 -10.17 -0.19 -8.77
C PHE A 49 -10.89 -0.33 -10.12
N ASN A 50 -10.13 -0.61 -11.18
CA ASN A 50 -10.68 -0.80 -12.51
C ASN A 50 -11.59 -2.03 -12.56
N VAL A 51 -11.19 -3.15 -11.96
CA VAL A 51 -12.03 -4.36 -11.88
C VAL A 51 -13.28 -4.10 -11.04
N ALA A 52 -13.16 -3.46 -9.87
CA ALA A 52 -14.30 -3.10 -9.03
C ALA A 52 -15.29 -2.18 -9.77
N ARG A 53 -14.78 -1.22 -10.55
CA ARG A 53 -15.61 -0.34 -11.38
C ARG A 53 -16.35 -1.12 -12.47
N ASN A 54 -15.70 -2.07 -13.12
CA ASN A 54 -16.34 -2.93 -14.12
C ASN A 54 -17.49 -3.73 -13.53
N ILE A 55 -17.29 -4.33 -12.35
CA ILE A 55 -18.33 -5.05 -11.60
C ILE A 55 -19.56 -4.15 -11.39
N VAL A 56 -19.36 -2.93 -10.92
CA VAL A 56 -20.47 -1.97 -10.71
C VAL A 56 -21.16 -1.61 -12.03
N ASN A 57 -20.40 -1.37 -13.10
CA ASN A 57 -20.96 -1.04 -14.41
C ASN A 57 -21.80 -2.18 -14.99
N ILE A 58 -21.31 -3.42 -14.98
CA ILE A 58 -22.03 -4.62 -15.47
C ILE A 58 -23.35 -4.80 -14.70
N ARG A 59 -23.35 -4.53 -13.40
CA ARG A 59 -24.56 -4.65 -12.58
C ARG A 59 -25.58 -3.54 -12.86
N GLN A 60 -25.10 -2.34 -13.15
CA GLN A 60 -25.97 -1.21 -13.48
C GLN A 60 -26.66 -1.43 -14.84
N THR A 61 -25.94 -1.95 -15.83
CA THR A 61 -26.53 -2.28 -17.14
C THR A 61 -27.55 -3.42 -17.04
N HIS A 62 -27.28 -4.45 -16.23
CA HIS A 62 -28.24 -5.54 -16.00
C HIS A 62 -29.52 -5.03 -15.32
N SER A 63 -29.39 -4.19 -14.29
CA SER A 63 -30.54 -3.63 -13.56
C SER A 63 -31.41 -2.71 -14.43
N GLN A 64 -30.80 -1.94 -15.35
CA GLN A 64 -31.54 -1.12 -16.31
C GLN A 64 -32.24 -1.95 -17.38
N SER A 65 -31.60 -3.03 -17.86
CA SER A 65 -32.20 -3.95 -18.83
C SER A 65 -33.41 -4.70 -18.26
N ASP A 66 -33.34 -5.14 -17.01
CA ASP A 66 -34.46 -5.83 -16.34
C ASP A 66 -35.66 -4.90 -16.11
N GLN A 67 -35.43 -3.61 -15.83
CA GLN A 67 -36.50 -2.61 -15.71
C GLN A 67 -37.20 -2.32 -17.04
N LEU A 68 -36.48 -2.33 -18.17
CA LEU A 68 -37.06 -2.11 -19.50
C LEU A 68 -37.91 -3.29 -19.98
N LEU A 69 -37.57 -4.53 -19.60
CA LEU A 69 -38.32 -5.74 -19.97
C LEU A 69 -39.65 -5.89 -19.22
N LEU A 70 -39.81 -5.24 -18.05
CA LEU A 70 -41.06 -5.26 -17.28
C LEU A 70 -42.16 -4.32 -17.85
N VAL A 71 -41.83 -3.49 -18.84
CA VAL A 71 -42.77 -2.53 -19.46
C VAL A 71 -43.36 -3.07 -20.77
N ASP A 72 -42.80 -4.13 -21.34
CA ASP A 72 -43.23 -4.71 -22.63
C ASP A 72 -43.75 -6.14 -22.44
N GLU A 73 -44.99 -6.27 -21.96
CA GLU A 73 -45.70 -7.57 -21.98
C GLU A 73 -46.15 -7.89 -23.42
N SER A 74 -45.29 -8.61 -24.15
CA SER A 74 -45.70 -9.44 -25.29
C SER A 74 -44.92 -10.76 -25.26
N PRO A 75 -45.60 -11.93 -25.29
CA PRO A 75 -44.94 -13.21 -25.06
C PRO A 75 -44.38 -13.77 -26.38
N SER A 76 -43.11 -13.52 -26.68
CA SER A 76 -42.37 -14.37 -27.64
C SER A 76 -40.86 -14.40 -27.39
N SER A 77 -40.40 -15.55 -26.87
CA SER A 77 -39.14 -16.24 -27.17
C SER A 77 -37.78 -15.51 -27.03
N ALA A 78 -37.02 -15.84 -25.96
CA ALA A 78 -35.73 -16.58 -25.99
C ALA A 78 -34.82 -16.26 -24.77
N PRO A 79 -34.33 -17.24 -23.99
CA PRO A 79 -33.55 -16.98 -22.77
C PRO A 79 -32.02 -16.97 -22.98
N SER A 80 -31.50 -16.36 -24.06
CA SER A 80 -30.06 -16.46 -24.38
C SER A 80 -29.17 -15.28 -23.92
N ARG A 81 -29.75 -14.13 -23.53
CA ARG A 81 -28.97 -12.95 -23.12
C ARG A 81 -28.60 -12.89 -21.64
N GLN A 82 -29.38 -13.52 -20.76
CA GLN A 82 -29.13 -13.50 -19.30
C GLN A 82 -27.87 -14.29 -18.90
N THR A 83 -27.51 -15.33 -19.64
CA THR A 83 -26.35 -16.19 -19.32
C THR A 83 -25.00 -15.50 -19.58
N GLY A 84 -24.94 -14.54 -20.51
CA GLY A 84 -23.69 -13.84 -20.86
C GLY A 84 -23.20 -12.89 -19.77
N GLY A 85 -24.10 -12.06 -19.22
CA GLY A 85 -23.74 -11.07 -18.20
C GLY A 85 -23.41 -11.68 -16.83
N ALA A 86 -24.04 -12.81 -16.48
CA ALA A 86 -23.73 -13.53 -15.24
C ALA A 86 -22.32 -14.13 -15.26
N ASN A 87 -21.88 -14.68 -16.39
CA ASN A 87 -20.53 -15.22 -16.56
C ASN A 87 -19.47 -14.11 -16.52
N GLU A 88 -19.72 -12.99 -17.20
CA GLU A 88 -18.81 -11.83 -17.19
C GLU A 88 -18.65 -11.23 -15.78
N LEU A 89 -19.76 -11.12 -15.02
CA LEU A 89 -19.73 -10.67 -13.64
C LEU A 89 -18.91 -11.61 -12.75
N GLN A 90 -19.10 -12.93 -12.90
CA GLN A 90 -18.34 -13.93 -12.16
C GLN A 90 -16.85 -13.83 -12.46
N ASP A 91 -16.46 -13.65 -13.73
CA ASP A 91 -15.06 -13.50 -14.13
C ASP A 91 -14.42 -12.25 -13.50
N GLU A 92 -15.11 -11.10 -13.49
CA GLU A 92 -14.61 -9.90 -12.83
C GLU A 92 -14.52 -10.07 -11.30
N CYS A 93 -15.45 -10.80 -10.67
CA CYS A 93 -15.36 -11.12 -9.24
C CYS A 93 -14.14 -11.99 -8.92
N CYS A 94 -13.87 -13.01 -9.74
CA CYS A 94 -12.67 -13.84 -9.62
C CYS A 94 -11.38 -13.01 -9.77
N LYS A 95 -11.34 -12.09 -10.74
CA LYS A 95 -10.19 -11.17 -10.92
C LYS A 95 -10.00 -10.27 -9.69
N LEU A 96 -11.09 -9.77 -9.10
CA LEU A 96 -11.00 -8.92 -7.91
C LEU A 96 -10.49 -9.72 -6.70
N GLN A 97 -10.96 -10.97 -6.53
CA GLN A 97 -10.47 -11.89 -5.51
C GLN A 97 -8.95 -12.10 -5.66
N ASP A 98 -8.46 -12.42 -6.86
CA ASP A 98 -7.04 -12.62 -7.12
C ASP A 98 -6.20 -11.38 -6.76
N ILE A 99 -6.72 -10.19 -7.01
CA ILE A 99 -6.05 -8.93 -6.65
C ILE A 99 -5.98 -8.77 -5.14
N VAL A 100 -7.08 -9.00 -4.43
CA VAL A 100 -7.12 -8.91 -2.96
C VAL A 100 -6.21 -9.97 -2.34
N ASP A 101 -6.16 -11.19 -2.87
CA ASP A 101 -5.24 -12.23 -2.39
C ASP A 101 -3.77 -11.82 -2.58
N LYS A 102 -3.43 -11.16 -3.69
CA LYS A 102 -2.11 -10.56 -3.88
C LYS A 102 -1.83 -9.43 -2.89
N MET A 103 -2.83 -8.62 -2.54
CA MET A 103 -2.71 -7.59 -1.50
C MET A 103 -2.47 -8.21 -0.11
N VAL A 104 -3.14 -9.33 0.22
CA VAL A 104 -2.86 -10.12 1.42
C VAL A 104 -1.38 -10.53 1.46
N VAL A 105 -0.85 -11.04 0.35
CA VAL A 105 0.57 -11.41 0.26
C VAL A 105 1.51 -10.20 0.45
N VAL A 106 1.13 -9.00 -0.02
CA VAL A 106 1.90 -7.78 0.23
C VAL A 106 1.92 -7.44 1.73
N VAL A 107 0.77 -7.43 2.40
CA VAL A 107 0.70 -7.14 3.85
C VAL A 107 1.43 -8.20 4.67
N MET A 108 1.32 -9.49 4.32
CA MET A 108 2.11 -10.55 4.97
C MET A 108 3.62 -10.32 4.83
N LYS A 109 4.09 -9.75 3.72
CA LYS A 109 5.51 -9.37 3.57
C LYS A 109 5.86 -8.17 4.45
N MET A 110 4.97 -7.20 4.59
CA MET A 110 5.13 -6.08 5.54
C MET A 110 5.20 -6.57 7.00
N GLU A 111 4.38 -7.54 7.38
CA GLU A 111 4.44 -8.19 8.70
C GLU A 111 5.81 -8.87 8.92
N ARG A 112 6.33 -9.57 7.91
CA ARG A 112 7.69 -10.16 7.98
C ARG A 112 8.78 -9.11 8.12
N LEU A 113 8.63 -7.93 7.50
CA LEU A 113 9.55 -6.80 7.72
C LEU A 113 9.49 -6.33 9.18
N MET A 114 8.31 -6.32 9.81
CA MET A 114 8.18 -6.00 11.23
C MET A 114 8.83 -7.04 12.14
N THR A 115 8.66 -8.34 11.87
CA THR A 115 9.37 -9.39 12.63
C THR A 115 10.89 -9.26 12.49
N SER A 116 11.36 -8.98 11.27
CA SER A 116 12.76 -8.68 10.98
C SER A 116 13.26 -7.45 11.77
N GLN A 117 12.46 -6.38 11.83
CA GLN A 117 12.76 -5.17 12.58
C GLN A 117 12.83 -5.43 14.10
N GLN A 118 11.93 -6.25 14.64
CA GLN A 118 11.95 -6.66 16.04
C GLN A 118 13.24 -7.42 16.36
N GLY A 119 13.66 -8.36 15.52
CA GLY A 119 14.93 -9.06 15.72
C GLY A 119 16.15 -8.14 15.71
N VAL A 120 16.12 -7.05 14.92
CA VAL A 120 17.15 -6.01 14.99
C VAL A 120 17.10 -5.25 16.30
N GLN A 121 15.90 -4.91 16.80
CA GLN A 121 15.74 -4.23 18.08
C GLN A 121 16.23 -5.08 19.26
N ASP A 122 15.90 -6.36 19.29
CA ASP A 122 16.34 -7.30 20.32
C ASP A 122 17.87 -7.42 20.33
N LEU A 123 18.49 -7.50 19.14
CA LEU A 123 19.95 -7.53 19.00
C LEU A 123 20.59 -6.23 19.51
N GLU A 124 19.97 -5.10 19.24
CA GLU A 124 20.48 -3.79 19.66
C GLU A 124 20.36 -3.59 21.17
N GLU A 125 19.26 -4.03 21.77
CA GLU A 125 19.09 -4.05 23.21
C GLU A 125 20.09 -4.99 23.88
N PHE A 126 20.35 -6.17 23.29
CA PHE A 126 21.39 -7.07 23.77
C PHE A 126 22.79 -6.45 23.72
N GLN A 127 23.13 -5.72 22.65
CA GLN A 127 24.45 -5.15 22.45
C GLN A 127 24.70 -3.86 23.24
N PHE A 128 23.68 -3.01 23.40
CA PHE A 128 23.82 -1.67 23.96
C PHE A 128 22.99 -1.43 25.23
N GLY A 129 22.24 -2.43 25.68
CA GLY A 129 21.31 -2.32 26.80
C GLY A 129 20.03 -1.57 26.43
N HIS A 130 19.12 -1.45 27.39
CA HIS A 130 17.81 -0.81 27.19
C HIS A 130 17.89 0.69 26.87
N GLU A 131 18.97 1.36 27.32
CA GLU A 131 19.28 2.76 26.96
C GLU A 131 19.61 2.92 25.47
N GLY A 132 20.06 1.84 24.82
CA GLY A 132 20.41 1.81 23.41
C GLY A 132 21.72 2.53 23.09
N ARG A 133 21.98 2.73 21.78
CA ARG A 133 23.19 3.41 21.31
C ARG A 133 23.22 4.87 21.77
N ARG A 134 24.42 5.35 22.13
CA ARG A 134 24.68 6.79 22.41
C ARG A 134 24.62 7.67 21.16
N SER A 135 24.77 7.08 19.97
CA SER A 135 24.68 7.77 18.69
C SER A 135 23.53 7.19 17.85
N PRO A 136 22.91 8.01 16.97
CA PRO A 136 21.98 7.51 15.98
C PRO A 136 22.58 6.38 15.13
N LEU A 137 21.73 5.47 14.65
CA LEU A 137 22.15 4.40 13.76
C LEU A 137 22.40 4.91 12.34
N PHE A 138 21.61 5.90 11.92
CA PHE A 138 21.75 6.62 10.65
C PHE A 138 21.88 8.11 10.90
N HIS A 139 21.10 8.95 10.19
CA HIS A 139 21.21 10.41 10.26
C HIS A 139 20.75 10.92 11.63
N SER A 140 19.46 10.78 11.92
CA SER A 140 18.89 11.21 13.19
C SER A 140 18.21 10.07 13.95
N TRP A 141 17.93 8.96 13.28
CA TRP A 141 17.16 7.85 13.85
C TRP A 141 18.02 6.78 14.54
N ASN A 142 17.51 6.30 15.67
CA ASN A 142 17.89 5.03 16.29
C ASN A 142 16.89 3.92 15.91
N THR A 143 17.12 2.70 16.36
CA THR A 143 16.31 1.51 16.02
C THR A 143 14.85 1.62 16.43
N LYS A 144 14.56 2.28 17.56
CA LYS A 144 13.19 2.53 18.04
C LYS A 144 12.41 3.44 17.08
N HIS A 145 13.06 4.42 16.45
CA HIS A 145 12.40 5.28 15.45
C HIS A 145 12.02 4.48 14.19
N PHE A 146 12.90 3.60 13.70
CA PHE A 146 12.60 2.74 12.56
C PHE A 146 11.47 1.75 12.85
N GLU A 147 11.44 1.19 14.05
CA GLU A 147 10.37 0.30 14.51
C GLU A 147 9.03 1.05 14.60
N ALA A 148 9.00 2.23 15.21
CA ALA A 148 7.80 3.05 15.30
C ALA A 148 7.26 3.44 13.90
N ALA A 149 8.13 3.90 13.00
CA ALA A 149 7.74 4.24 11.64
C ALA A 149 7.19 3.02 10.88
N SER A 150 7.87 1.87 10.95
CA SER A 150 7.45 0.64 10.29
C SER A 150 6.12 0.12 10.85
N ARG A 151 5.87 0.28 12.15
CA ARG A 151 4.60 -0.08 12.80
C ARG A 151 3.44 0.74 12.24
N VAL A 152 3.61 2.06 12.13
CA VAL A 152 2.58 2.97 11.56
C VAL A 152 2.27 2.60 10.11
N LEU A 153 3.29 2.25 9.32
CA LEU A 153 3.10 1.77 7.95
C LEU A 153 2.27 0.48 7.94
N LEU A 154 2.68 -0.54 8.71
CA LEU A 154 1.97 -1.82 8.75
C LEU A 154 0.51 -1.64 9.18
N GLU A 155 0.26 -0.88 10.24
CA GLU A 155 -1.10 -0.66 10.74
C GLU A 155 -2.01 -0.04 9.67
N SER A 156 -1.51 0.97 8.96
CA SER A 156 -2.24 1.63 7.87
C SER A 156 -2.66 0.63 6.78
N PHE A 157 -1.70 -0.16 6.27
CA PHE A 157 -1.97 -1.14 5.20
C PHE A 157 -2.81 -2.33 5.67
N SER A 158 -2.66 -2.75 6.93
CA SER A 158 -3.50 -3.81 7.50
C SER A 158 -4.95 -3.38 7.65
N GLN A 159 -5.22 -2.13 8.05
CA GLN A 159 -6.60 -1.62 8.10
C GLN A 159 -7.18 -1.43 6.69
N GLU A 160 -6.39 -0.91 5.76
CA GLU A 160 -6.81 -0.77 4.37
C GLU A 160 -7.15 -2.12 3.73
N LEU A 161 -6.34 -3.16 3.98
CA LEU A 161 -6.60 -4.52 3.49
C LEU A 161 -7.93 -5.08 4.02
N LYS A 162 -8.24 -4.88 5.31
CA LYS A 162 -9.53 -5.30 5.87
C LYS A 162 -10.70 -4.63 5.17
N LEU A 163 -10.57 -3.35 4.82
CA LEU A 163 -11.55 -2.66 3.99
C LEU A 163 -11.68 -3.31 2.61
N ARG A 164 -10.57 -3.65 1.95
CA ARG A 164 -10.59 -4.31 0.62
C ARG A 164 -11.29 -5.66 0.65
N GLN A 165 -11.02 -6.47 1.66
CA GLN A 165 -11.70 -7.75 1.87
C GLN A 165 -13.20 -7.55 2.11
N SER A 166 -13.58 -6.52 2.87
CA SER A 166 -14.99 -6.19 3.10
C SER A 166 -15.68 -5.76 1.81
N ILE A 167 -15.05 -4.89 1.01
CA ILE A 167 -15.59 -4.45 -0.29
C ILE A 167 -15.75 -5.66 -1.22
N LEU A 168 -14.74 -6.51 -1.35
CA LEU A 168 -14.79 -7.73 -2.17
C LEU A 168 -16.01 -8.60 -1.84
N GLN A 169 -16.29 -8.81 -0.55
CA GLN A 169 -17.42 -9.61 -0.10
C GLN A 169 -18.79 -8.96 -0.37
N GLN A 170 -18.86 -7.63 -0.53
CA GLN A 170 -20.13 -6.91 -0.62
C GLN A 170 -20.43 -6.39 -2.04
N LEU A 171 -19.41 -6.09 -2.84
CA LEU A 171 -19.54 -5.33 -4.08
C LEU A 171 -20.46 -6.00 -5.12
N ALA A 172 -20.33 -7.32 -5.27
CA ALA A 172 -21.15 -8.10 -6.20
C ALA A 172 -22.61 -8.26 -5.73
N HIS A 173 -22.86 -8.18 -4.42
CA HIS A 173 -24.17 -8.44 -3.81
C HIS A 173 -24.97 -7.17 -3.48
N THR A 174 -24.34 -6.00 -3.54
CA THR A 174 -24.94 -4.74 -3.09
C THR A 174 -25.94 -4.16 -4.09
N VAL A 175 -27.25 -4.21 -3.82
CA VAL A 175 -28.28 -3.68 -4.75
C VAL A 175 -28.37 -2.14 -4.78
N ASN A 176 -27.86 -1.46 -3.76
CA ASN A 176 -27.91 -0.01 -3.65
C ASN A 176 -26.76 0.66 -4.44
N SER A 177 -27.11 1.44 -5.47
CA SER A 177 -26.14 2.15 -6.33
C SER A 177 -25.27 3.14 -5.55
N ASP A 178 -25.84 3.88 -4.59
CA ASP A 178 -25.09 4.84 -3.78
C ASP A 178 -24.05 4.13 -2.91
N LEU A 179 -24.40 2.96 -2.38
CA LEU A 179 -23.45 2.15 -1.59
C LEU A 179 -22.32 1.59 -2.46
N CYS A 180 -22.60 1.17 -3.71
CA CYS A 180 -21.55 0.82 -4.66
C CYS A 180 -20.59 1.99 -4.93
N MET A 181 -21.12 3.21 -5.08
CA MET A 181 -20.29 4.41 -5.24
C MET A 181 -19.44 4.69 -4.01
N VAL A 182 -19.97 4.51 -2.79
CA VAL A 182 -19.20 4.60 -1.56
C VAL A 182 -18.05 3.60 -1.56
N TYR A 183 -18.28 2.34 -1.93
CA TYR A 183 -17.21 1.34 -2.01
C TYR A 183 -16.14 1.70 -3.04
N LEU A 184 -16.54 2.19 -4.22
CA LEU A 184 -15.58 2.67 -5.23
C LEU A 184 -14.77 3.87 -4.71
N SER A 185 -15.41 4.82 -4.03
CA SER A 185 -14.73 5.96 -3.41
C SER A 185 -13.75 5.51 -2.32
N CYS A 186 -14.13 4.56 -1.45
CA CYS A 186 -13.24 3.99 -0.47
C CYS A 186 -12.04 3.30 -1.14
N TRP A 187 -12.27 2.53 -2.20
CA TRP A 187 -11.20 1.87 -2.95
C TRP A 187 -10.23 2.88 -3.57
N LEU A 188 -10.74 3.96 -4.17
CA LEU A 188 -9.94 4.99 -4.83
C LEU A 188 -9.11 5.81 -3.83
N HIS A 189 -9.75 6.28 -2.75
CA HIS A 189 -9.16 7.24 -1.84
C HIS A 189 -8.36 6.61 -0.69
N GLN A 190 -8.47 5.30 -0.49
CA GLN A 190 -7.70 4.54 0.50
C GLN A 190 -7.74 5.18 1.90
N PRO A 191 -8.92 5.27 2.55
CA PRO A 191 -9.12 6.09 3.75
C PRO A 191 -8.21 5.72 4.94
N PHE A 192 -7.67 4.49 4.99
CA PHE A 192 -6.76 4.05 6.05
C PHE A 192 -5.28 4.20 5.69
N THR A 193 -4.95 4.68 4.49
CA THR A 193 -3.59 5.08 4.11
C THR A 193 -3.54 6.59 3.86
N PRO A 194 -3.64 7.42 4.93
CA PRO A 194 -3.60 8.87 4.79
C PRO A 194 -2.25 9.34 4.20
N PRO A 195 -2.17 10.61 3.73
CA PRO A 195 -0.92 11.18 3.21
C PRO A 195 0.27 11.03 4.16
N GLN A 196 0.00 11.00 5.48
CA GLN A 196 1.01 10.77 6.50
C GLN A 196 1.74 9.42 6.36
N THR A 197 1.08 8.36 5.88
CA THR A 197 1.71 7.05 5.63
C THR A 197 2.81 7.17 4.57
N ARG A 198 2.58 7.94 3.51
CA ARG A 198 3.61 8.21 2.48
C ARG A 198 4.75 9.07 3.03
N LEU A 199 4.44 10.08 3.84
CA LEU A 199 5.46 10.90 4.50
C LEU A 199 6.35 10.08 5.44
N THR A 200 5.76 9.14 6.19
CA THR A 200 6.51 8.21 7.06
C THR A 200 7.47 7.35 6.24
N LEU A 201 7.05 6.85 5.07
CA LEU A 201 7.94 6.10 4.19
C LEU A 201 9.06 6.97 3.62
N GLU A 202 8.76 8.18 3.14
CA GLU A 202 9.78 9.07 2.60
C GLU A 202 10.80 9.49 3.68
N ALA A 203 10.36 9.71 4.92
CA ALA A 203 11.25 9.93 6.06
C ALA A 203 12.17 8.71 6.30
N LEU A 204 11.62 7.50 6.27
CA LEU A 204 12.38 6.25 6.43
C LEU A 204 13.42 6.06 5.30
N LEU A 205 13.07 6.41 4.06
CA LEU A 205 13.98 6.35 2.91
C LEU A 205 15.07 7.42 2.94
N LEU A 206 14.74 8.63 3.39
CA LEU A 206 15.69 9.71 3.61
C LEU A 206 16.68 9.35 4.73
N GLU A 207 16.19 8.85 5.86
CA GLU A 207 17.04 8.44 6.99
C GLU A 207 18.01 7.32 6.61
N THR A 208 17.59 6.37 5.78
CA THR A 208 18.45 5.26 5.32
C THR A 208 19.32 5.60 4.09
N GLY A 209 19.21 6.83 3.57
CA GLY A 209 20.00 7.33 2.44
C GLY A 209 19.58 6.76 1.09
N HIS A 210 18.33 6.31 0.94
CA HIS A 210 17.72 5.99 -0.37
C HIS A 210 17.19 7.24 -1.08
N ARG A 211 16.89 8.31 -0.31
CA ARG A 211 16.60 9.64 -0.83
C ARG A 211 17.71 10.62 -0.44
N PRO A 212 18.02 11.60 -1.30
CA PRO A 212 18.89 12.71 -0.92
C PRO A 212 18.24 13.55 0.19
N LEU A 213 19.09 14.17 1.00
CA LEU A 213 18.72 15.21 1.98
C LEU A 213 18.57 16.56 1.30
#